data_AF-A0A6I0E2M8-F1
#
_entry.id   AF-A0A6I0E2M8-F1
#
_cell.length_a   1.000
_cell.length_b   1.000
_cell.length_c   1.000
_cell.angle_alpha   90.00
_cell.angle_beta   90.00
_cell.angle_gamma   90.00
#
_symmetry.space_group_name_H-M   'P 1'
#
loop_
_entity.id
_entity.type
_entity.pdbx_description
1 polymer ?
#
loop_
_entity_poly.entity_id
_entity_poly.type
_entity_poly.pdbx_seq_one_letter_code
_entity_poly.pdbx_strand_id
1 'polypeptide(L)'
;TTATLSNCYNTGNIMAPCGGGIAGSSGTGSTIVNCKNTGNIVASSSEYSGSYSATYSCHSGGILGNGTATISDCTNEGSVSSSSSASNTYDSHSGGIAGYGGGSLLISNCKNTGSVSASTSFYQNANCSYSGGIVGDGSGTITISNSLNTATISSYSSSTNCNKLSSRCSYSGGIIGNGQEAALAISECYNTGKIDAYSYLDNDSYYSPSLHSYAYSGGIAGNGDSSYPITILNCYNAGTITSYSYFFCSSSYAYSGGIIGYGNGHTKGLITIANCYNIGHIASVSASSPAYPSSSDYAYSGGIAGYIANYQLTDCYFSTNCGSENSYGLSMENSEMRLSSFVDALNNGLSKAVWKMDFDERPVNNGFPILIWQEANITGITTTKDSRPSTLSFKIYPNPAEKTITFEVEDLITNAYLTMYDINGKEVLNLLINPTEKARELDLSGLSEGLYMIKLAGNNAKSIAKLMIR
;
A
#
# COMPACT_ATOMS: atom_id res chain seq x y z
N THR A 1 8.33 -10.77 -19.72
CA THR A 1 9.74 -11.12 -19.48
C THR A 1 10.08 -10.82 -18.05
N THR A 2 11.04 -11.53 -17.46
CA THR A 2 11.50 -11.31 -16.08
C THR A 2 12.41 -10.08 -16.02
N ALA A 3 12.19 -9.17 -15.08
CA ALA A 3 13.03 -7.98 -14.91
C ALA A 3 13.17 -7.60 -13.42
N THR A 4 14.28 -6.95 -13.09
CA THR A 4 14.50 -6.34 -11.77
C THR A 4 14.55 -4.83 -11.93
N LEU A 5 13.65 -4.13 -11.25
CA LEU A 5 13.62 -2.68 -11.16
C LEU A 5 13.93 -2.29 -9.72
N SER A 6 14.97 -1.50 -9.51
CA SER A 6 15.35 -1.08 -8.17
C SER A 6 15.72 0.40 -8.12
N ASN A 7 15.41 1.06 -7.01
CA ASN A 7 15.76 2.47 -6.79
C ASN A 7 15.21 3.41 -7.88
N CYS A 8 14.08 3.06 -8.49
CA CYS A 8 13.46 3.84 -9.55
C CYS A 8 12.50 4.87 -8.96
N TYR A 9 12.47 6.05 -9.55
CA TYR A 9 11.63 7.15 -9.12
C TYR A 9 10.85 7.74 -10.29
N ASN A 10 9.52 7.79 -10.16
CA ASN A 10 8.67 8.48 -11.13
C ASN A 10 7.96 9.67 -10.48
N THR A 11 8.03 10.82 -11.16
CA THR A 11 7.28 12.04 -10.82
C THR A 11 6.33 12.47 -11.92
N GLY A 12 6.45 11.88 -13.12
CA GLY A 12 5.64 12.22 -14.27
C GLY A 12 4.26 11.55 -14.19
N ASN A 13 3.24 12.26 -14.66
CA ASN A 13 1.91 11.67 -14.80
C ASN A 13 1.91 10.65 -15.94
N ILE A 14 1.25 9.51 -15.72
CA ILE A 14 1.14 8.42 -16.70
C ILE A 14 -0.33 8.19 -17.01
N MET A 15 -0.62 8.07 -18.31
CA MET A 15 -1.94 7.77 -18.84
C MET A 15 -1.81 6.59 -19.80
N ALA A 16 -2.35 5.43 -19.41
CA ALA A 16 -2.22 4.17 -20.15
C ALA A 16 -3.32 3.17 -19.76
N PRO A 17 -3.74 2.22 -20.63
CA PRO A 17 -4.73 1.20 -20.26
C PRO A 17 -4.25 0.29 -19.13
N CYS A 18 -2.94 0.03 -19.11
CA CYS A 18 -2.21 -0.61 -18.00
C CYS A 18 -1.15 0.38 -17.48
N GLY A 19 -1.56 1.28 -16.60
CA GLY A 19 -0.70 2.31 -16.02
C GLY A 19 0.04 1.81 -14.78
N GLY A 20 1.37 1.84 -14.80
CA GLY A 20 2.18 1.62 -13.61
C GLY A 20 3.22 2.72 -13.49
N GLY A 21 3.33 3.34 -12.32
CA GLY A 21 4.32 4.42 -12.09
C GLY A 21 5.76 3.99 -12.36
N ILE A 22 6.06 2.70 -12.20
CA ILE A 22 7.39 2.12 -12.43
C ILE A 22 7.34 1.08 -13.56
N ALA A 23 6.31 0.22 -13.58
CA ALA A 23 6.14 -0.80 -14.60
C ALA A 23 4.66 -0.96 -15.01
N GLY A 24 4.35 -0.80 -16.30
CA GLY A 24 2.99 -1.04 -16.80
C GLY A 24 2.56 -2.50 -16.69
N SER A 25 3.47 -3.44 -16.97
CA SER A 25 3.24 -4.87 -16.76
C SER A 25 4.51 -5.65 -16.42
N SER A 26 4.35 -6.75 -15.69
CA SER A 26 5.45 -7.65 -15.30
C SER A 26 5.10 -9.13 -15.53
N GLY A 27 6.14 -9.94 -15.73
CA GLY A 27 6.01 -11.41 -15.81
C GLY A 27 6.64 -12.13 -14.62
N THR A 28 6.42 -13.44 -14.54
CA THR A 28 6.85 -14.28 -13.41
C THR A 28 8.35 -14.14 -13.12
N GLY A 29 8.67 -14.01 -11.83
CA GLY A 29 10.03 -13.83 -11.31
C GLY A 29 10.52 -12.38 -11.34
N SER A 30 9.69 -11.41 -11.76
CA SER A 30 10.09 -9.99 -11.74
C SER A 30 10.15 -9.46 -10.30
N THR A 31 11.06 -8.51 -10.07
CA THR A 31 11.26 -7.88 -8.76
C THR A 31 11.22 -6.37 -8.91
N ILE A 32 10.47 -5.68 -8.06
CA ILE A 32 10.44 -4.22 -7.97
C ILE A 32 10.75 -3.83 -6.52
N VAL A 33 11.88 -3.18 -6.27
CA VAL A 33 12.35 -2.92 -4.90
C VAL A 33 12.80 -1.48 -4.70
N ASN A 34 12.43 -0.89 -3.57
CA ASN A 34 12.84 0.46 -3.20
C ASN A 34 12.50 1.50 -4.29
N CYS A 35 11.30 1.41 -4.84
CA CYS A 35 10.83 2.33 -5.89
C CYS A 35 9.78 3.27 -5.33
N LYS A 36 9.73 4.49 -5.86
CA LYS A 36 8.73 5.48 -5.44
C LYS A 36 8.07 6.15 -6.63
N ASN A 37 6.76 6.33 -6.53
CA ASN A 37 5.95 7.08 -7.48
C ASN A 37 5.25 8.25 -6.80
N THR A 38 5.40 9.46 -7.35
CA THR A 38 4.61 10.64 -6.98
C THR A 38 3.77 11.18 -8.14
N GLY A 39 3.99 10.66 -9.35
CA GLY A 39 3.20 11.03 -10.52
C GLY A 39 1.80 10.40 -10.48
N ASN A 40 0.81 11.08 -11.03
CA ASN A 40 -0.55 10.56 -11.08
C ASN A 40 -0.66 9.48 -12.16
N ILE A 41 -1.33 8.38 -11.86
CA ILE A 41 -1.52 7.25 -12.76
C ILE A 41 -3.00 7.15 -13.12
N VAL A 42 -3.30 7.22 -14.42
CA VAL A 42 -4.67 7.17 -14.95
C VAL A 42 -4.77 6.04 -15.98
N ALA A 43 -5.73 5.14 -15.78
CA ALA A 43 -6.17 4.19 -16.79
C ALA A 43 -7.63 4.47 -17.17
N SER A 44 -7.90 4.73 -18.45
CA SER A 44 -9.25 5.06 -18.91
C SER A 44 -9.56 4.35 -20.23
N SER A 45 -10.72 3.69 -20.36
CA SER A 45 -11.10 3.06 -21.63
C SER A 45 -11.68 4.04 -22.66
N SER A 46 -12.13 5.23 -22.26
CA SER A 46 -12.70 6.23 -23.20
C SER A 46 -11.66 6.87 -24.12
N GLU A 47 -10.41 6.91 -23.67
CA GLU A 47 -9.30 7.54 -24.40
C GLU A 47 -8.71 6.64 -25.51
N TYR A 48 -9.07 5.36 -25.54
CA TYR A 48 -8.50 4.37 -26.48
C TYR A 48 -9.52 3.86 -27.52
N SER A 49 -10.59 4.61 -27.76
CA SER A 49 -11.72 4.25 -28.65
C SER A 49 -11.40 4.15 -30.16
N GLY A 50 -10.12 4.16 -30.54
CA GLY A 50 -9.66 3.89 -31.90
C GLY A 50 -9.59 2.39 -32.18
N SER A 51 -10.66 1.84 -32.77
CA SER A 51 -10.77 0.50 -33.36
C SER A 51 -11.51 -0.55 -32.50
N TYR A 52 -12.61 -1.03 -33.07
CA TYR A 52 -13.52 -2.06 -32.56
C TYR A 52 -12.78 -3.37 -32.18
N SER A 53 -13.29 -4.05 -31.13
CA SER A 53 -13.27 -5.51 -30.92
C SER A 53 -12.38 -6.12 -29.82
N ALA A 54 -11.73 -5.38 -28.92
CA ALA A 54 -10.98 -6.02 -27.83
C ALA A 54 -11.45 -5.60 -26.43
N THR A 55 -11.73 -6.60 -25.60
CA THR A 55 -12.04 -6.55 -24.17
C THR A 55 -10.76 -6.19 -23.40
N TYR A 56 -10.76 -5.07 -22.68
CA TYR A 56 -9.57 -4.50 -22.01
C TYR A 56 -9.94 -3.90 -20.66
N SER A 57 -9.80 -4.66 -19.59
CA SER A 57 -9.90 -4.10 -18.24
C SER A 57 -8.84 -3.00 -18.04
N CYS A 58 -9.23 -1.95 -17.32
CA CYS A 58 -8.33 -0.84 -17.00
C CYS A 58 -7.56 -1.17 -15.72
N HIS A 59 -6.23 -1.22 -15.80
CA HIS A 59 -5.38 -1.53 -14.64
C HIS A 59 -4.49 -0.34 -14.33
N SER A 60 -4.61 0.24 -13.15
CA SER A 60 -3.72 1.30 -12.68
C SER A 60 -3.11 0.94 -11.33
N GLY A 61 -1.79 0.92 -11.27
CA GLY A 61 -1.02 0.76 -10.05
C GLY A 61 -0.04 1.89 -9.85
N GLY A 62 0.13 2.37 -8.62
CA GLY A 62 1.15 3.38 -8.33
C GLY A 62 2.57 2.89 -8.67
N ILE A 63 2.82 1.58 -8.61
CA ILE A 63 4.12 0.97 -8.94
C ILE A 63 3.97 0.05 -10.16
N LEU A 64 3.06 -0.92 -10.09
CA LEU A 64 2.83 -1.95 -11.11
C LEU A 64 1.40 -1.90 -11.65
N GLY A 65 1.20 -1.73 -12.95
CA GLY A 65 -0.13 -1.77 -13.55
C GLY A 65 -0.78 -3.15 -13.43
N ASN A 66 -0.17 -4.17 -14.05
CA ASN A 66 -0.68 -5.54 -14.08
C ASN A 66 0.46 -6.58 -14.13
N GLY A 67 0.39 -7.62 -13.30
CA GLY A 67 1.17 -8.83 -13.56
C GLY A 67 1.53 -9.62 -12.31
N THR A 68 2.68 -10.28 -12.37
CA THR A 68 3.28 -11.03 -11.26
C THR A 68 4.63 -10.45 -10.90
N ALA A 69 4.90 -10.29 -9.61
CA ALA A 69 6.13 -9.69 -9.11
C ALA A 69 6.32 -9.92 -7.61
N THR A 70 7.57 -9.86 -7.18
CA THR A 70 7.93 -9.51 -5.81
C THR A 70 8.12 -8.00 -5.73
N ILE A 71 7.32 -7.31 -4.94
CA ILE A 71 7.38 -5.85 -4.75
C ILE A 71 7.72 -5.58 -3.29
N SER A 72 8.83 -4.90 -3.03
CA SER A 72 9.20 -4.54 -1.64
C SER A 72 9.68 -3.11 -1.49
N ASP A 73 9.45 -2.56 -0.29
CA ASP A 73 9.98 -1.25 0.11
C ASP A 73 9.57 -0.11 -0.85
N CYS A 74 8.39 -0.24 -1.47
CA CYS A 74 7.91 0.70 -2.46
C CYS A 74 6.89 1.68 -1.87
N THR A 75 6.88 2.91 -2.39
CA THR A 75 5.95 3.95 -1.93
C THR A 75 5.21 4.59 -3.11
N ASN A 76 3.89 4.69 -2.98
CA ASN A 76 3.08 5.53 -3.85
C ASN A 76 2.52 6.74 -3.09
N GLU A 77 2.76 7.92 -3.64
CA GLU A 77 2.25 9.22 -3.19
C GLU A 77 1.36 9.88 -4.25
N GLY A 78 1.47 9.47 -5.51
CA GLY A 78 0.62 9.98 -6.60
C GLY A 78 -0.79 9.38 -6.59
N SER A 79 -1.78 10.10 -7.11
CA SER A 79 -3.14 9.55 -7.22
C SER A 79 -3.18 8.43 -8.26
N VAL A 80 -3.92 7.37 -7.99
CA VAL A 80 -4.13 6.23 -8.90
C VAL A 80 -5.61 6.12 -9.23
N SER A 81 -5.96 6.10 -10.51
CA SER A 81 -7.35 5.98 -10.93
C SER A 81 -7.53 5.11 -12.18
N SER A 82 -8.54 4.24 -12.14
CA SER A 82 -9.03 3.49 -13.30
C SER A 82 -10.49 3.79 -13.56
N SER A 83 -10.84 3.95 -14.83
CA SER A 83 -12.22 4.24 -15.24
C SER A 83 -12.58 3.49 -16.52
N SER A 84 -13.74 2.83 -16.49
CA SER A 84 -14.25 2.12 -17.65
C SER A 84 -15.65 2.59 -18.04
N SER A 85 -15.76 3.08 -19.28
CA SER A 85 -17.01 3.64 -19.84
C SER A 85 -17.28 3.25 -21.31
N ALA A 86 -16.40 2.48 -21.94
CA ALA A 86 -16.53 2.07 -23.35
C ALA A 86 -17.47 0.86 -23.54
N SER A 87 -17.83 0.56 -24.81
CA SER A 87 -19.02 -0.23 -25.17
C SER A 87 -19.09 -1.72 -24.76
N ASN A 88 -18.01 -2.28 -24.21
CA ASN A 88 -17.81 -3.71 -23.97
C ASN A 88 -17.58 -3.97 -22.47
N THR A 89 -17.46 -5.23 -22.04
CA THR A 89 -17.22 -5.59 -20.63
C THR A 89 -15.85 -5.07 -20.17
N TYR A 90 -15.82 -4.17 -19.19
CA TYR A 90 -14.58 -3.56 -18.72
C TYR A 90 -14.60 -3.34 -17.21
N ASP A 91 -13.84 -4.17 -16.51
CA ASP A 91 -13.58 -3.94 -15.09
C ASP A 91 -12.51 -2.86 -14.91
N SER A 92 -12.59 -2.17 -13.77
CA SER A 92 -11.61 -1.15 -13.40
C SER A 92 -10.89 -1.58 -12.14
N HIS A 93 -9.57 -1.72 -12.23
CA HIS A 93 -8.71 -2.17 -11.14
C HIS A 93 -7.73 -1.05 -10.78
N SER A 94 -7.78 -0.57 -9.55
CA SER A 94 -6.88 0.45 -9.05
C SER A 94 -6.23 0.02 -7.75
N GLY A 95 -4.91 -0.02 -7.72
CA GLY A 95 -4.15 -0.29 -6.50
C GLY A 95 -3.12 0.79 -6.23
N GLY A 96 -2.95 1.18 -4.97
CA GLY A 96 -1.89 2.13 -4.61
C GLY A 96 -0.49 1.61 -4.97
N ILE A 97 -0.28 0.29 -4.97
CA ILE A 97 0.98 -0.33 -5.42
C ILE A 97 0.77 -1.10 -6.71
N ALA A 98 -0.17 -2.05 -6.74
CA ALA A 98 -0.43 -2.91 -7.89
C ALA A 98 -1.90 -2.87 -8.33
N GLY A 99 -2.15 -2.57 -9.61
CA GLY A 99 -3.53 -2.54 -10.14
C GLY A 99 -4.18 -3.92 -10.12
N TYR A 100 -3.56 -4.88 -10.82
CA TYR A 100 -4.06 -6.26 -10.93
C TYR A 100 -2.96 -7.31 -10.78
N GLY A 101 -3.19 -8.28 -9.89
CA GLY A 101 -2.34 -9.43 -9.63
C GLY A 101 -2.88 -10.71 -10.28
N GLY A 102 -2.60 -10.92 -11.57
CA GLY A 102 -3.06 -12.07 -12.35
C GLY A 102 -2.37 -13.41 -12.08
N GLY A 103 -1.55 -13.49 -11.02
CA GLY A 103 -0.74 -14.65 -10.68
C GLY A 103 -0.06 -14.42 -9.32
N SER A 104 1.12 -15.00 -9.10
CA SER A 104 1.81 -14.81 -7.82
C SER A 104 2.30 -13.37 -7.63
N LEU A 105 1.79 -12.72 -6.59
CA LEU A 105 2.18 -11.36 -6.19
C LEU A 105 2.60 -11.38 -4.72
N LEU A 106 3.85 -11.03 -4.45
CA LEU A 106 4.40 -10.93 -3.10
C LEU A 106 4.72 -9.46 -2.84
N ILE A 107 4.01 -8.83 -1.91
CA ILE A 107 4.20 -7.43 -1.56
C ILE A 107 4.62 -7.32 -0.10
N SER A 108 5.71 -6.60 0.18
CA SER A 108 6.14 -6.35 1.55
C SER A 108 6.63 -4.92 1.77
N ASN A 109 6.49 -4.39 2.98
CA ASN A 109 7.04 -3.08 3.37
C ASN A 109 6.59 -1.93 2.44
N CYS A 110 5.39 -2.02 1.87
CA CYS A 110 4.92 -1.05 0.89
C CYS A 110 3.94 -0.07 1.50
N LYS A 111 3.96 1.16 1.00
CA LYS A 111 3.14 2.25 1.51
C LYS A 111 2.37 2.94 0.39
N ASN A 112 1.07 3.13 0.61
CA ASN A 112 0.28 4.05 -0.21
C ASN A 112 -0.21 5.24 0.61
N THR A 113 -0.02 6.42 0.04
CA THR A 113 -0.52 7.71 0.56
C THR A 113 -1.24 8.55 -0.50
N GLY A 114 -1.14 8.17 -1.78
CA GLY A 114 -1.92 8.76 -2.86
C GLY A 114 -3.32 8.14 -2.95
N SER A 115 -4.33 8.96 -3.23
CA SER A 115 -5.72 8.49 -3.34
C SER A 115 -5.88 7.43 -4.43
N VAL A 116 -6.73 6.42 -4.19
CA VAL A 116 -6.99 5.33 -5.14
C VAL A 116 -8.47 5.28 -5.49
N SER A 117 -8.80 5.25 -6.78
CA SER A 117 -10.19 5.22 -7.24
C SER A 117 -10.41 4.31 -8.45
N ALA A 118 -11.41 3.42 -8.39
CA ALA A 118 -11.85 2.63 -9.53
C ALA A 118 -13.30 2.97 -9.86
N SER A 119 -13.63 3.13 -11.14
CA SER A 119 -15.00 3.47 -11.54
C SER A 119 -15.46 2.78 -12.82
N THR A 120 -16.73 2.38 -12.85
CA THR A 120 -17.38 1.82 -14.02
C THR A 120 -18.71 2.52 -14.24
N SER A 121 -19.01 2.90 -15.49
CA SER A 121 -20.26 3.55 -15.86
C SER A 121 -20.70 3.10 -17.24
N PHE A 122 -21.74 2.24 -17.33
CA PHE A 122 -22.05 1.62 -18.62
C PHE A 122 -23.51 1.23 -18.87
N TYR A 123 -23.87 1.01 -20.14
CA TYR A 123 -25.23 0.70 -20.60
C TYR A 123 -25.50 -0.79 -20.88
N GLN A 124 -24.50 -1.66 -21.06
CA GLN A 124 -24.72 -2.99 -21.68
C GLN A 124 -24.14 -4.26 -21.02
N ASN A 125 -23.30 -4.23 -19.97
CA ASN A 125 -22.71 -5.46 -19.38
C ASN A 125 -22.34 -5.32 -17.88
N ALA A 126 -21.95 -6.44 -17.23
CA ALA A 126 -21.31 -6.46 -15.90
C ALA A 126 -20.08 -5.59 -15.89
N ASN A 127 -19.96 -4.75 -14.88
CA ASN A 127 -18.71 -4.05 -14.64
C ASN A 127 -18.49 -3.90 -13.15
N CYS A 128 -17.30 -4.33 -12.74
CA CYS A 128 -16.86 -4.24 -11.39
C CYS A 128 -15.76 -3.21 -11.23
N SER A 129 -15.85 -2.46 -10.14
CA SER A 129 -14.83 -1.50 -9.73
C SER A 129 -14.10 -2.03 -8.52
N TYR A 130 -12.79 -2.21 -8.64
CA TYR A 130 -11.93 -2.78 -7.61
C TYR A 130 -10.86 -1.76 -7.22
N SER A 131 -10.92 -1.29 -5.98
CA SER A 131 -9.98 -0.30 -5.45
C SER A 131 -9.32 -0.80 -4.18
N GLY A 132 -7.99 -0.82 -4.13
CA GLY A 132 -7.25 -1.23 -2.95
C GLY A 132 -6.11 -0.29 -2.63
N GLY A 133 -5.87 -0.04 -1.34
CA GLY A 133 -4.75 0.80 -0.94
C GLY A 133 -3.40 0.21 -1.36
N ILE A 134 -3.26 -1.10 -1.46
CA ILE A 134 -2.05 -1.76 -1.99
C ILE A 134 -2.36 -2.47 -3.32
N VAL A 135 -3.35 -3.37 -3.35
CA VAL A 135 -3.72 -4.14 -4.54
C VAL A 135 -5.16 -3.89 -4.94
N GLY A 136 -5.43 -3.51 -6.18
CA GLY A 136 -6.81 -3.32 -6.66
C GLY A 136 -7.58 -4.63 -6.67
N ASP A 137 -7.09 -5.59 -7.45
CA ASP A 137 -7.67 -6.92 -7.59
C ASP A 137 -6.57 -8.00 -7.69
N GLY A 138 -6.78 -9.11 -7.00
CA GLY A 138 -5.90 -10.27 -7.01
C GLY A 138 -6.68 -11.52 -7.36
N SER A 139 -6.34 -12.13 -8.50
CA SER A 139 -6.89 -13.40 -8.98
C SER A 139 -5.89 -14.56 -8.90
N GLY A 140 -4.61 -14.26 -8.60
CA GLY A 140 -3.57 -15.25 -8.32
C GLY A 140 -3.18 -15.31 -6.85
N THR A 141 -2.17 -16.11 -6.48
CA THR A 141 -1.71 -16.20 -5.08
C THR A 141 -1.12 -14.86 -4.63
N ILE A 142 -1.80 -14.18 -3.71
CA ILE A 142 -1.39 -12.87 -3.21
C ILE A 142 -0.93 -12.98 -1.76
N THR A 143 0.27 -12.49 -1.50
CA THR A 143 0.80 -12.31 -0.15
C THR A 143 1.17 -10.86 0.07
N ILE A 144 0.61 -10.22 1.10
CA ILE A 144 0.90 -8.82 1.46
C ILE A 144 1.32 -8.77 2.92
N SER A 145 2.49 -8.21 3.21
CA SER A 145 2.98 -8.07 4.58
C SER A 145 3.54 -6.68 4.88
N ASN A 146 3.51 -6.27 6.16
CA ASN A 146 4.18 -5.04 6.63
C ASN A 146 3.83 -3.79 5.80
N SER A 147 2.61 -3.71 5.30
CA SER A 147 2.21 -2.71 4.33
C SER A 147 1.05 -1.87 4.84
N LEU A 148 0.96 -0.64 4.36
CA LEU A 148 -0.02 0.29 4.89
C LEU A 148 -0.63 1.20 3.83
N ASN A 149 -1.86 1.59 4.11
CA ASN A 149 -2.56 2.65 3.38
C ASN A 149 -2.99 3.76 4.34
N THR A 150 -2.68 5.00 3.99
CA THR A 150 -3.22 6.18 4.67
C THR A 150 -4.09 7.03 3.75
N ALA A 151 -4.27 6.63 2.50
CA ALA A 151 -4.99 7.40 1.49
C ALA A 151 -6.47 7.04 1.43
N THR A 152 -7.29 7.94 0.90
CA THR A 152 -8.68 7.61 0.56
C THR A 152 -8.74 6.59 -0.57
N ILE A 153 -9.52 5.54 -0.37
CA ILE A 153 -9.80 4.46 -1.33
C ILE A 153 -11.27 4.52 -1.69
N SER A 154 -11.58 4.56 -2.98
CA SER A 154 -12.96 4.58 -3.46
C SER A 154 -13.19 3.63 -4.63
N SER A 155 -14.34 2.98 -4.66
CA SER A 155 -14.86 2.28 -5.84
C SER A 155 -16.26 2.79 -6.17
N TYR A 156 -16.57 2.88 -7.46
CA TYR A 156 -17.86 3.36 -7.94
C TYR A 156 -18.35 2.57 -9.15
N SER A 157 -19.40 1.77 -9.00
CA SER A 157 -20.07 1.09 -10.12
C SER A 157 -21.43 1.70 -10.39
N SER A 158 -21.69 2.14 -11.63
CA SER A 158 -22.96 2.77 -12.00
C SER A 158 -23.51 2.36 -13.36
N SER A 159 -24.81 2.52 -13.53
CA SER A 159 -25.50 2.40 -14.82
C SER A 159 -26.92 2.95 -14.77
N THR A 160 -27.49 3.13 -15.95
CA THR A 160 -28.87 3.55 -16.19
C THR A 160 -29.69 2.46 -16.92
N ASN A 161 -29.20 1.22 -17.01
CA ASN A 161 -29.89 0.15 -17.75
C ASN A 161 -29.65 -1.26 -17.17
N CYS A 162 -30.74 -2.00 -16.97
CA CYS A 162 -30.91 -3.36 -16.49
C CYS A 162 -31.22 -4.37 -17.60
N ASN A 163 -31.64 -3.93 -18.79
CA ASN A 163 -31.99 -4.79 -19.92
C ASN A 163 -30.78 -5.52 -20.55
N LYS A 164 -29.57 -5.30 -20.04
CA LYS A 164 -28.34 -5.84 -20.63
C LYS A 164 -27.40 -6.35 -19.53
N LEU A 165 -27.76 -7.59 -19.13
CA LEU A 165 -27.03 -8.64 -18.43
C LEU A 165 -25.77 -8.21 -17.66
N SER A 166 -25.92 -8.09 -16.33
CA SER A 166 -25.12 -8.74 -15.25
C SER A 166 -25.24 -7.97 -13.92
N SER A 167 -24.88 -8.61 -12.80
CA SER A 167 -24.76 -7.95 -11.51
C SER A 167 -23.69 -6.86 -11.52
N ARG A 168 -23.81 -5.89 -10.61
CA ARG A 168 -22.84 -4.81 -10.42
C ARG A 168 -22.05 -5.01 -9.16
N CYS A 169 -20.77 -4.66 -9.21
CA CYS A 169 -19.96 -4.74 -8.02
C CYS A 169 -18.98 -3.58 -7.86
N SER A 170 -18.83 -3.13 -6.62
CA SER A 170 -17.94 -2.06 -6.22
C SER A 170 -17.25 -2.51 -4.95
N TYR A 171 -15.98 -2.87 -5.04
CA TYR A 171 -15.20 -3.41 -3.93
C TYR A 171 -14.06 -2.47 -3.58
N SER A 172 -13.97 -2.13 -2.30
CA SER A 172 -12.89 -1.30 -1.77
C SER A 172 -12.26 -1.88 -0.53
N GLY A 173 -10.94 -1.95 -0.51
CA GLY A 173 -10.19 -2.41 0.64
C GLY A 173 -9.04 -1.48 0.99
N GLY A 174 -8.80 -1.28 2.29
CA GLY A 174 -7.65 -0.49 2.71
C GLY A 174 -6.32 -1.11 2.26
N ILE A 175 -6.25 -2.43 2.10
CA ILE A 175 -5.07 -3.13 1.56
C ILE A 175 -5.39 -3.76 0.20
N ILE A 176 -6.45 -4.56 0.09
CA ILE A 176 -6.84 -5.21 -1.18
C ILE A 176 -8.33 -5.00 -1.49
N GLY A 177 -8.66 -4.54 -2.70
CA GLY A 177 -10.05 -4.36 -3.13
C GLY A 177 -10.78 -5.69 -3.26
N ASN A 178 -10.24 -6.60 -4.06
CA ASN A 178 -10.76 -7.94 -4.28
C ASN A 178 -9.64 -8.98 -4.20
N GLY A 179 -9.82 -10.01 -3.38
CA GLY A 179 -8.90 -11.15 -3.27
C GLY A 179 -9.62 -12.44 -3.58
N GLN A 180 -9.96 -12.64 -4.85
CA GLN A 180 -10.75 -13.78 -5.33
C GLN A 180 -9.84 -14.82 -6.00
N GLU A 181 -10.36 -16.04 -6.20
CA GLU A 181 -9.82 -17.04 -7.15
C GLU A 181 -8.47 -17.70 -6.83
N ALA A 182 -7.78 -17.28 -5.78
CA ALA A 182 -6.57 -17.92 -5.29
C ALA A 182 -6.33 -17.66 -3.80
N ALA A 183 -5.28 -18.28 -3.25
CA ALA A 183 -4.92 -18.11 -1.84
C ALA A 183 -4.48 -16.66 -1.57
N LEU A 184 -5.10 -16.04 -0.55
CA LEU A 184 -4.79 -14.69 -0.09
C LEU A 184 -4.20 -14.76 1.33
N ALA A 185 -3.04 -14.15 1.52
CA ALA A 185 -2.42 -14.00 2.84
C ALA A 185 -2.06 -12.52 3.08
N ILE A 186 -2.62 -11.92 4.12
CA ILE A 186 -2.32 -10.56 4.56
C ILE A 186 -1.85 -10.61 6.00
N SER A 187 -0.69 -10.03 6.30
CA SER A 187 -0.18 -9.99 7.67
C SER A 187 0.45 -8.66 8.03
N GLU A 188 0.29 -8.22 9.28
CA GLU A 188 1.03 -7.04 9.79
C GLU A 188 0.78 -5.79 8.93
N CYS A 189 -0.45 -5.62 8.47
CA CYS A 189 -0.85 -4.51 7.60
C CYS A 189 -1.88 -3.61 8.30
N TYR A 190 -1.95 -2.35 7.90
CA TYR A 190 -2.97 -1.46 8.45
C TYR A 190 -3.49 -0.42 7.48
N ASN A 191 -4.70 0.04 7.76
CA ASN A 191 -5.33 1.13 7.05
C ASN A 191 -5.76 2.24 8.01
N THR A 192 -5.38 3.47 7.70
CA THR A 192 -5.92 4.68 8.35
C THR A 192 -6.71 5.56 7.39
N GLY A 193 -6.64 5.27 6.09
CA GLY A 193 -7.34 6.02 5.06
C GLY A 193 -8.84 5.71 5.03
N LYS A 194 -9.64 6.67 4.56
CA LYS A 194 -11.08 6.45 4.35
C LYS A 194 -11.30 5.44 3.22
N ILE A 195 -12.28 4.55 3.36
CA ILE A 195 -12.66 3.56 2.35
C ILE A 195 -14.13 3.74 2.02
N ASP A 196 -14.45 3.89 0.74
CA ASP A 196 -15.82 4.00 0.26
C ASP A 196 -16.10 3.04 -0.91
N ALA A 197 -17.20 2.31 -0.85
CA ALA A 197 -17.71 1.50 -1.96
C ALA A 197 -19.12 1.95 -2.34
N TYR A 198 -19.33 2.27 -3.61
CA TYR A 198 -20.61 2.78 -4.12
C TYR A 198 -21.05 1.97 -5.33
N SER A 199 -22.17 1.27 -5.23
CA SER A 199 -22.81 0.62 -6.37
C SER A 199 -24.22 1.17 -6.57
N TYR A 200 -24.50 1.72 -7.74
CA TYR A 200 -25.71 2.51 -7.98
C TYR A 200 -26.34 2.20 -9.34
N LEU A 201 -27.62 1.86 -9.36
CA LEU A 201 -28.43 1.94 -10.56
C LEU A 201 -29.77 2.59 -10.27
N ASP A 202 -30.06 3.65 -11.02
CA ASP A 202 -31.35 4.34 -11.02
C ASP A 202 -32.04 4.23 -12.39
N ASN A 203 -33.37 4.20 -12.35
CA ASN A 203 -34.26 4.42 -13.48
C ASN A 203 -34.18 3.36 -14.61
N ASP A 204 -34.72 2.16 -14.37
CA ASP A 204 -35.06 1.22 -15.46
C ASP A 204 -36.43 0.56 -15.27
N SER A 205 -37.25 0.54 -16.31
CA SER A 205 -38.51 -0.20 -16.41
C SER A 205 -38.39 -1.74 -16.33
N TYR A 206 -37.19 -2.31 -16.25
CA TYR A 206 -36.95 -3.75 -16.35
C TYR A 206 -36.62 -4.43 -15.02
N TYR A 207 -37.41 -5.44 -14.65
CA TYR A 207 -37.16 -6.30 -13.49
C TYR A 207 -36.30 -7.52 -13.87
N SER A 208 -35.29 -7.83 -13.07
CA SER A 208 -34.50 -9.06 -13.24
C SER A 208 -34.04 -9.65 -11.89
N PRO A 209 -34.70 -10.71 -11.38
CA PRO A 209 -34.40 -11.28 -10.06
C PRO A 209 -33.03 -11.96 -9.97
N SER A 210 -32.37 -12.22 -11.11
CA SER A 210 -31.04 -12.82 -11.17
C SER A 210 -29.90 -11.80 -11.03
N LEU A 211 -30.21 -10.50 -11.11
CA LEU A 211 -29.21 -9.43 -11.06
C LEU A 211 -29.20 -8.78 -9.68
N HIS A 212 -28.03 -8.34 -9.25
CA HIS A 212 -27.83 -7.79 -7.92
C HIS A 212 -26.81 -6.64 -7.97
N SER A 213 -26.87 -5.76 -6.97
CA SER A 213 -25.85 -4.73 -6.74
C SER A 213 -25.05 -5.06 -5.49
N TYR A 214 -23.72 -5.01 -5.60
CA TYR A 214 -22.80 -5.32 -4.52
C TYR A 214 -21.89 -4.12 -4.25
N ALA A 215 -21.94 -3.56 -3.05
CA ALA A 215 -20.99 -2.57 -2.56
C ALA A 215 -20.31 -3.12 -1.30
N TYR A 216 -19.06 -3.54 -1.41
CA TYR A 216 -18.33 -4.16 -0.30
C TYR A 216 -17.10 -3.33 0.04
N SER A 217 -16.99 -2.95 1.30
CA SER A 217 -15.86 -2.18 1.80
C SER A 217 -15.27 -2.82 3.05
N GLY A 218 -13.96 -3.05 3.07
CA GLY A 218 -13.29 -3.60 4.23
C GLY A 218 -12.02 -2.85 4.60
N GLY A 219 -11.78 -2.66 5.89
CA GLY A 219 -10.59 -1.96 6.38
C GLY A 219 -9.28 -2.53 5.85
N ILE A 220 -9.24 -3.85 5.62
CA ILE A 220 -8.11 -4.55 5.02
C ILE A 220 -8.49 -5.12 3.65
N ALA A 221 -9.56 -5.91 3.56
CA ALA A 221 -10.00 -6.56 2.33
C ALA A 221 -11.45 -6.21 1.98
N GLY A 222 -11.72 -5.71 0.77
CA GLY A 222 -13.09 -5.41 0.34
C GLY A 222 -13.93 -6.68 0.15
N ASN A 223 -13.46 -7.58 -0.71
CA ASN A 223 -14.11 -8.85 -1.03
C ASN A 223 -13.13 -10.04 -0.94
N GLY A 224 -13.63 -11.16 -0.43
CA GLY A 224 -12.91 -12.43 -0.31
C GLY A 224 -13.84 -13.63 -0.49
N ASP A 225 -14.30 -13.85 -1.72
CA ASP A 225 -15.11 -15.02 -2.09
C ASP A 225 -14.21 -16.06 -2.76
N SER A 226 -13.86 -17.15 -2.08
CA SER A 226 -12.81 -18.03 -2.60
C SER A 226 -12.99 -19.50 -2.21
N SER A 227 -12.60 -20.36 -3.15
CA SER A 227 -12.37 -21.79 -2.88
C SER A 227 -10.99 -22.07 -2.28
N TYR A 228 -10.17 -21.04 -2.10
CA TYR A 228 -8.83 -21.12 -1.53
C TYR A 228 -8.79 -20.38 -0.18
N PRO A 229 -7.80 -20.71 0.69
CA PRO A 229 -7.69 -20.06 1.98
C PRO A 229 -7.51 -18.55 1.86
N ILE A 230 -8.21 -17.82 2.73
CA ILE A 230 -8.01 -16.39 2.95
C ILE A 230 -7.52 -16.23 4.39
N THR A 231 -6.37 -15.62 4.57
CA THR A 231 -5.75 -15.43 5.88
C THR A 231 -5.43 -13.96 6.11
N ILE A 232 -5.97 -13.37 7.17
CA ILE A 232 -5.69 -11.98 7.57
C ILE A 232 -5.25 -11.98 9.04
N LEU A 233 -3.98 -11.64 9.29
CA LEU A 233 -3.37 -11.78 10.61
C LEU A 233 -2.72 -10.48 11.06
N ASN A 234 -2.84 -10.12 12.33
CA ASN A 234 -2.12 -8.98 12.90
C ASN A 234 -2.36 -7.68 12.12
N CYS A 235 -3.61 -7.42 11.74
CA CYS A 235 -3.98 -6.24 10.96
C CYS A 235 -4.94 -5.35 11.71
N TYR A 236 -4.89 -4.04 11.45
CA TYR A 236 -5.89 -3.13 12.00
C TYR A 236 -6.40 -2.08 11.01
N ASN A 237 -7.60 -1.61 11.29
CA ASN A 237 -8.19 -0.47 10.61
C ASN A 237 -8.54 0.64 11.59
N ALA A 238 -8.13 1.86 11.24
CA ALA A 238 -8.54 3.10 11.90
C ALA A 238 -9.28 4.06 10.97
N GLY A 239 -9.33 3.77 9.66
CA GLY A 239 -10.02 4.59 8.68
C GLY A 239 -11.54 4.39 8.72
N THR A 240 -12.28 5.42 8.34
CA THR A 240 -13.74 5.30 8.16
C THR A 240 -14.06 4.43 6.95
N ILE A 241 -15.05 3.56 7.07
CA ILE A 241 -15.48 2.60 6.04
C ILE A 241 -16.96 2.84 5.74
N THR A 242 -17.28 3.06 4.47
CA THR A 242 -18.67 3.16 4.02
C THR A 242 -18.96 2.29 2.80
N SER A 243 -20.11 1.64 2.81
CA SER A 243 -20.69 0.93 1.66
C SER A 243 -22.08 1.47 1.39
N TYR A 244 -22.34 1.76 0.13
CA TYR A 244 -23.66 2.19 -0.33
C TYR A 244 -24.02 1.41 -1.59
N SER A 245 -25.15 0.71 -1.54
CA SER A 245 -25.69 -0.02 -2.67
C SER A 245 -27.13 0.42 -2.91
N TYR A 246 -27.43 0.78 -4.16
CA TYR A 246 -28.79 1.02 -4.62
C TYR A 246 -29.04 0.31 -5.93
N PHE A 247 -30.12 -0.48 -6.00
CA PHE A 247 -30.46 -1.20 -7.21
C PHE A 247 -31.94 -1.12 -7.55
N PHE A 248 -32.26 -0.49 -8.68
CA PHE A 248 -33.65 -0.37 -9.09
C PHE A 248 -34.30 -1.71 -9.45
N CYS A 249 -33.55 -2.65 -10.02
CA CYS A 249 -34.13 -3.78 -10.76
C CYS A 249 -34.27 -5.09 -9.98
N SER A 250 -33.75 -5.13 -8.74
CA SER A 250 -33.73 -6.30 -7.87
C SER A 250 -33.13 -5.91 -6.50
N SER A 251 -32.61 -6.90 -5.77
CA SER A 251 -31.87 -6.85 -4.52
C SER A 251 -30.58 -6.03 -4.56
N SER A 252 -30.28 -5.42 -3.42
CA SER A 252 -29.10 -4.61 -3.20
C SER A 252 -28.35 -5.07 -1.94
N TYR A 253 -27.02 -5.14 -2.01
CA TYR A 253 -26.17 -5.58 -0.92
C TYR A 253 -25.05 -4.58 -0.65
N ALA A 254 -24.96 -4.12 0.60
CA ALA A 254 -23.93 -3.20 1.07
C ALA A 254 -23.28 -3.77 2.34
N TYR A 255 -22.01 -4.15 2.28
CA TYR A 255 -21.31 -4.78 3.41
C TYR A 255 -20.04 -4.02 3.77
N SER A 256 -20.04 -3.44 4.96
CA SER A 256 -18.88 -2.76 5.54
C SER A 256 -18.33 -3.54 6.72
N GLY A 257 -17.06 -3.95 6.65
CA GLY A 257 -16.40 -4.65 7.74
C GLY A 257 -15.10 -4.00 8.17
N GLY A 258 -14.85 -3.91 9.47
CA GLY A 258 -13.63 -3.29 9.99
C GLY A 258 -12.34 -3.93 9.46
N ILE A 259 -12.36 -5.22 9.11
CA ILE A 259 -11.26 -5.96 8.49
C ILE A 259 -11.64 -6.43 7.09
N ILE A 260 -12.77 -7.16 6.94
CA ILE A 260 -13.22 -7.68 5.65
C ILE A 260 -14.67 -7.28 5.34
N GLY A 261 -14.94 -6.72 4.16
CA GLY A 261 -16.31 -6.34 3.77
C GLY A 261 -17.22 -7.57 3.62
N TYR A 262 -16.90 -8.40 2.62
CA TYR A 262 -17.55 -9.69 2.39
C TYR A 262 -16.51 -10.81 2.31
N GLY A 263 -16.81 -11.94 2.97
CA GLY A 263 -16.04 -13.16 2.81
C GLY A 263 -16.92 -14.40 2.74
N ASN A 264 -16.65 -15.28 1.77
CA ASN A 264 -17.27 -16.59 1.71
C ASN A 264 -16.22 -17.66 1.42
N GLY A 265 -15.88 -18.40 2.45
CA GLY A 265 -15.03 -19.57 2.30
C GLY A 265 -15.83 -20.72 1.72
N HIS A 266 -15.64 -21.07 0.46
CA HIS A 266 -16.25 -22.30 -0.04
C HIS A 266 -15.62 -23.53 0.64
N THR A 267 -16.10 -24.73 0.33
CA THR A 267 -15.74 -26.00 1.01
C THR A 267 -14.24 -26.27 1.19
N LYS A 268 -13.36 -25.61 0.42
CA LYS A 268 -11.88 -25.74 0.50
C LYS A 268 -11.15 -24.46 0.93
N GLY A 269 -11.85 -23.34 1.10
CA GLY A 269 -11.27 -22.02 1.36
C GLY A 269 -11.64 -21.48 2.73
N LEU A 270 -11.14 -22.06 3.82
CA LEU A 270 -11.38 -21.51 5.16
C LEU A 270 -10.88 -20.06 5.23
N ILE A 271 -11.71 -19.16 5.76
CA ILE A 271 -11.31 -17.79 6.07
C ILE A 271 -10.76 -17.76 7.50
N THR A 272 -9.51 -17.37 7.68
CA THR A 272 -8.87 -17.22 9.01
C THR A 272 -8.55 -15.75 9.26
N ILE A 273 -9.14 -15.17 10.30
CA ILE A 273 -8.84 -13.82 10.74
C ILE A 273 -8.41 -13.90 12.20
N ALA A 274 -7.20 -13.41 12.51
CA ALA A 274 -6.70 -13.47 13.87
C ALA A 274 -5.85 -12.26 14.28
N ASN A 275 -5.91 -11.93 15.58
CA ASN A 275 -5.13 -10.86 16.19
C ASN A 275 -5.36 -9.51 15.48
N CYS A 276 -6.60 -9.25 15.06
CA CYS A 276 -6.98 -8.08 14.29
C CYS A 276 -7.87 -7.15 15.09
N TYR A 277 -7.86 -5.85 14.78
CA TYR A 277 -8.85 -4.97 15.38
C TYR A 277 -9.29 -3.81 14.50
N ASN A 278 -10.46 -3.25 14.82
CA ASN A 278 -10.99 -2.07 14.18
C ASN A 278 -11.35 -0.97 15.19
N ILE A 279 -10.90 0.24 14.92
CA ILE A 279 -11.32 1.46 15.62
C ILE A 279 -11.94 2.49 14.67
N GLY A 280 -11.89 2.23 13.36
CA GLY A 280 -12.52 3.08 12.35
C GLY A 280 -14.03 2.99 12.38
N HIS A 281 -14.71 4.10 12.08
CA HIS A 281 -16.17 4.11 11.95
C HIS A 281 -16.63 3.32 10.73
N ILE A 282 -17.74 2.60 10.85
CA ILE A 282 -18.31 1.71 9.84
C ILE A 282 -19.77 2.09 9.61
N ALA A 283 -20.17 2.20 8.35
CA ALA A 283 -21.57 2.36 7.97
C ALA A 283 -21.89 1.64 6.67
N SER A 284 -23.10 1.11 6.56
CA SER A 284 -23.61 0.45 5.36
C SER A 284 -25.03 0.91 5.07
N VAL A 285 -25.33 1.15 3.80
CA VAL A 285 -26.68 1.50 3.35
C VAL A 285 -27.01 0.69 2.11
N SER A 286 -28.14 0.00 2.15
CA SER A 286 -28.68 -0.73 1.01
C SER A 286 -30.13 -0.34 0.78
N ALA A 287 -30.52 -0.14 -0.48
CA ALA A 287 -31.90 0.12 -0.85
C ALA A 287 -32.19 -0.37 -2.28
N SER A 288 -33.43 -0.77 -2.53
CA SER A 288 -33.94 -1.12 -3.86
C SER A 288 -35.21 -0.34 -4.21
N SER A 289 -35.67 -0.45 -5.46
CA SER A 289 -36.89 0.22 -5.90
C SER A 289 -38.13 -0.35 -5.19
N PRO A 290 -39.01 0.50 -4.63
CA PRO A 290 -40.29 0.06 -4.06
C PRO A 290 -41.21 -0.61 -5.08
N ALA A 291 -40.94 -0.44 -6.38
CA ALA A 291 -41.70 -1.07 -7.46
C ALA A 291 -41.61 -2.60 -7.46
N TYR A 292 -40.60 -3.18 -6.78
CA TYR A 292 -40.34 -4.63 -6.80
C TYR A 292 -40.22 -5.22 -5.38
N PRO A 293 -41.34 -5.57 -4.73
CA PRO A 293 -41.37 -5.95 -3.31
C PRO A 293 -40.73 -7.30 -2.96
N SER A 294 -40.21 -8.05 -3.95
CA SER A 294 -39.48 -9.31 -3.74
C SER A 294 -37.96 -9.15 -3.69
N SER A 295 -37.42 -7.93 -3.77
CA SER A 295 -36.01 -7.64 -3.56
C SER A 295 -35.58 -7.87 -2.11
N SER A 296 -34.34 -8.30 -1.92
CA SER A 296 -33.69 -8.41 -0.61
C SER A 296 -32.60 -7.35 -0.49
N ASP A 297 -32.81 -6.39 0.40
CA ASP A 297 -31.83 -5.35 0.70
C ASP A 297 -31.09 -5.70 1.98
N TYR A 298 -29.80 -6.02 1.87
CA TYR A 298 -28.95 -6.25 3.04
C TYR A 298 -27.91 -5.16 3.17
N ALA A 299 -27.91 -4.51 4.33
CA ALA A 299 -26.88 -3.59 4.78
C ALA A 299 -26.27 -4.16 6.05
N TYR A 300 -25.00 -4.56 6.02
CA TYR A 300 -24.32 -5.12 7.20
C TYR A 300 -23.06 -4.33 7.53
N SER A 301 -23.11 -3.64 8.67
CA SER A 301 -21.97 -2.94 9.27
C SER A 301 -21.42 -3.80 10.40
N GLY A 302 -20.18 -4.30 10.28
CA GLY A 302 -19.61 -5.19 11.30
C GLY A 302 -18.20 -4.85 11.73
N GLY A 303 -17.98 -4.89 13.04
CA GLY A 303 -16.73 -4.48 13.68
C GLY A 303 -15.50 -5.18 13.13
N ILE A 304 -15.61 -6.45 12.74
CA ILE A 304 -14.57 -7.17 12.01
C ILE A 304 -14.98 -7.49 10.57
N ALA A 305 -16.19 -7.99 10.37
CA ALA A 305 -16.66 -8.43 9.07
C ALA A 305 -18.05 -7.86 8.76
N GLY A 306 -18.29 -7.37 7.54
CA GLY A 306 -19.65 -7.05 7.11
C GLY A 306 -20.48 -8.34 7.02
N TYR A 307 -19.96 -9.32 6.28
CA TYR A 307 -20.47 -10.69 6.27
C TYR A 307 -19.32 -11.68 6.08
N ILE A 308 -19.30 -12.76 6.86
CA ILE A 308 -18.38 -13.89 6.64
C ILE A 308 -19.06 -15.26 6.83
N ALA A 309 -18.69 -16.21 5.98
CA ALA A 309 -19.09 -17.62 6.07
C ALA A 309 -17.88 -18.56 5.98
N ASN A 310 -17.99 -19.74 6.62
CA ASN A 310 -16.93 -20.75 6.74
C ASN A 310 -15.58 -20.15 7.20
N TYR A 311 -15.56 -19.71 8.46
CA TYR A 311 -14.48 -18.93 8.99
C TYR A 311 -13.99 -19.42 10.36
N GLN A 312 -12.76 -19.05 10.68
CA GLN A 312 -12.19 -19.07 12.01
C GLN A 312 -11.80 -17.64 12.40
N LEU A 313 -12.37 -17.18 13.51
CA LEU A 313 -12.10 -15.86 14.08
C LEU A 313 -11.48 -16.04 15.46
N THR A 314 -10.32 -15.42 15.71
CA THR A 314 -9.59 -15.58 16.99
C THR A 314 -8.96 -14.26 17.39
N ASP A 315 -9.08 -13.85 18.66
CA ASP A 315 -8.47 -12.62 19.18
C ASP A 315 -8.71 -11.39 18.28
N CYS A 316 -9.96 -11.21 17.84
CA CYS A 316 -10.38 -10.10 16.99
C CYS A 316 -11.31 -9.15 17.74
N TYR A 317 -10.99 -7.87 17.71
CA TYR A 317 -11.62 -6.86 18.57
C TYR A 317 -12.10 -5.64 17.80
N PHE A 318 -13.11 -4.96 18.30
CA PHE A 318 -13.53 -3.69 17.71
C PHE A 318 -14.00 -2.70 18.76
N SER A 319 -13.82 -1.42 18.46
CA SER A 319 -14.28 -0.32 19.31
C SER A 319 -15.80 -0.33 19.43
N THR A 320 -16.32 -0.14 20.65
CA THR A 320 -17.75 0.12 20.88
C THR A 320 -18.29 1.33 20.12
N ASN A 321 -17.41 2.26 19.73
CA ASN A 321 -17.76 3.48 18.98
C ASN A 321 -17.64 3.32 17.45
N CYS A 322 -17.35 2.11 16.94
CA CYS A 322 -17.14 1.93 15.50
C CYS A 322 -18.44 1.88 14.68
N GLY A 323 -19.62 1.77 15.30
CA GLY A 323 -20.90 1.65 14.57
C GLY A 323 -21.20 0.23 14.06
N SER A 324 -20.59 -0.80 14.68
CA SER A 324 -20.92 -2.21 14.38
C SER A 324 -22.36 -2.54 14.76
N GLU A 325 -23.04 -3.27 13.88
CA GLU A 325 -24.41 -3.76 14.03
C GLU A 325 -24.48 -5.30 14.14
N ASN A 326 -23.33 -5.99 14.03
CA ASN A 326 -23.24 -7.44 14.14
C ASN A 326 -22.19 -7.90 15.19
N SER A 327 -22.11 -9.23 15.38
CA SER A 327 -21.34 -9.88 16.45
C SER A 327 -20.05 -10.55 15.98
N TYR A 328 -19.50 -10.19 14.82
CA TYR A 328 -18.20 -10.74 14.39
C TYR A 328 -17.07 -10.06 15.17
N GLY A 329 -16.51 -10.79 16.14
CA GLY A 329 -15.41 -10.33 17.01
C GLY A 329 -15.92 -9.88 18.38
N LEU A 330 -15.00 -9.36 19.20
CA LEU A 330 -15.29 -8.90 20.56
C LEU A 330 -15.33 -7.36 20.60
N SER A 331 -16.48 -6.80 20.96
CA SER A 331 -16.59 -5.37 21.22
C SER A 331 -15.82 -5.01 22.49
N MET A 332 -15.05 -3.92 22.46
CA MET A 332 -14.24 -3.45 23.58
C MET A 332 -14.25 -1.93 23.65
N GLU A 333 -14.23 -1.38 24.86
CA GLU A 333 -14.21 0.07 25.05
C GLU A 333 -12.88 0.67 24.62
N ASN A 334 -12.95 1.90 24.12
CA ASN A 334 -11.78 2.62 23.64
C ASN A 334 -10.72 2.85 24.74
N SER A 335 -11.12 2.94 26.01
CA SER A 335 -10.18 3.04 27.13
C SER A 335 -9.43 1.73 27.38
N GLU A 336 -10.10 0.59 27.23
CA GLU A 336 -9.52 -0.75 27.43
C GLU A 336 -8.58 -1.13 26.29
N MET A 337 -8.97 -0.81 25.05
CA MET A 337 -8.13 -1.02 23.86
C MET A 337 -6.84 -0.18 23.86
N ARG A 338 -6.64 0.73 24.82
CA ARG A 338 -5.40 1.51 24.97
C ARG A 338 -4.51 1.01 26.11
N LEU A 339 -4.91 -0.06 26.80
CA LEU A 339 -4.14 -0.62 27.90
C LEU A 339 -3.09 -1.60 27.37
N SER A 340 -1.99 -1.75 28.13
CA SER A 340 -0.96 -2.76 27.82
C SER A 340 -1.52 -4.18 27.82
N SER A 341 -2.54 -4.47 28.65
CA SER A 341 -3.23 -5.76 28.65
C SER A 341 -3.88 -6.09 27.32
N PHE A 342 -4.29 -5.09 26.53
CA PHE A 342 -4.81 -5.30 25.19
C PHE A 342 -3.70 -5.64 24.19
N VAL A 343 -2.51 -5.01 24.33
CA VAL A 343 -1.31 -5.41 23.58
C VAL A 343 -0.90 -6.84 23.90
N ASP A 344 -0.97 -7.24 25.17
CA ASP A 344 -0.70 -8.62 25.60
C ASP A 344 -1.68 -9.61 24.98
N ALA A 345 -2.98 -9.26 24.94
CA ALA A 345 -4.01 -10.06 24.30
C ALA A 345 -3.76 -10.23 22.79
N LEU A 346 -3.40 -9.15 22.09
CA LEU A 346 -3.08 -9.19 20.66
C LEU A 346 -1.83 -10.02 20.35
N ASN A 347 -0.86 -10.08 21.28
CA ASN A 347 0.34 -10.90 21.15
C ASN A 347 0.17 -12.34 21.65
N ASN A 348 -0.97 -12.68 22.24
CA ASN A 348 -1.20 -14.01 22.79
C ASN A 348 -1.14 -15.08 21.68
N GLY A 349 -0.45 -16.19 21.97
CA GLY A 349 -0.27 -17.28 21.00
C GLY A 349 0.72 -17.01 19.86
N LEU A 350 1.27 -15.79 19.74
CA LEU A 350 2.29 -15.48 18.73
C LEU A 350 3.68 -15.98 19.15
N SER A 351 4.45 -16.51 18.20
CA SER A 351 5.83 -16.96 18.45
C SER A 351 6.81 -15.81 18.76
N LYS A 352 6.46 -14.60 18.33
CA LYS A 352 7.17 -13.35 18.58
C LYS A 352 6.15 -12.24 18.72
N ALA A 353 6.44 -11.24 19.55
CA ALA A 353 5.60 -10.06 19.65
C ALA A 353 5.54 -9.33 18.30
N VAL A 354 4.32 -8.97 17.89
CA VAL A 354 4.01 -8.22 16.66
C VAL A 354 3.36 -6.88 17.00
N TRP A 355 2.72 -6.78 18.16
CA TRP A 355 2.06 -5.58 18.65
C TRP A 355 2.87 -4.90 19.76
N LYS A 356 2.84 -3.58 19.78
CA LYS A 356 3.35 -2.73 20.86
C LYS A 356 2.35 -1.63 21.19
N MET A 357 2.52 -0.99 22.34
CA MET A 357 1.81 0.25 22.66
C MET A 357 2.14 1.34 21.63
N ASP A 358 1.21 2.26 21.41
CA ASP A 358 1.50 3.49 20.68
C ASP A 358 2.55 4.33 21.42
N PHE A 359 3.09 5.35 20.74
CA PHE A 359 4.08 6.25 21.34
C PHE A 359 3.41 7.22 22.32
N ASP A 360 3.93 7.30 23.55
CA ASP A 360 3.39 8.17 24.61
C ASP A 360 3.39 9.66 24.21
N GLU A 361 4.51 10.15 23.67
CA GLU A 361 4.67 11.58 23.37
C GLU A 361 4.04 11.99 22.03
N ARG A 362 3.98 11.07 21.06
CA ARG A 362 3.57 11.34 19.68
C ARG A 362 2.78 10.14 19.12
N PRO A 363 1.56 9.89 19.65
CA PRO A 363 0.78 8.75 19.22
C PRO A 363 0.48 8.84 17.72
N VAL A 364 0.78 7.77 16.98
CA VAL A 364 0.51 7.68 15.53
C VAL A 364 -0.81 6.98 15.25
N ASN A 365 -1.42 6.39 16.28
CA ASN A 365 -2.69 5.69 16.24
C ASN A 365 -3.54 6.03 17.47
N ASN A 366 -3.49 7.29 17.93
CA ASN A 366 -4.32 7.81 19.03
C ASN A 366 -4.27 6.98 20.32
N GLY A 367 -3.11 6.40 20.64
CA GLY A 367 -2.90 5.60 21.85
C GLY A 367 -3.33 4.13 21.71
N PHE A 368 -3.93 3.73 20.60
CA PHE A 368 -4.26 2.32 20.32
C PHE A 368 -3.02 1.55 19.86
N PRO A 369 -2.93 0.23 20.10
CA PRO A 369 -1.77 -0.58 19.73
C PRO A 369 -1.34 -0.40 18.29
N ILE A 370 -0.03 -0.43 18.08
CA ILE A 370 0.57 -0.35 16.75
C ILE A 370 1.43 -1.58 16.52
N LEU A 371 1.74 -1.85 15.26
CA LEU A 371 2.66 -2.90 14.87
C LEU A 371 4.08 -2.51 15.26
N ILE A 372 4.90 -3.51 15.63
CA ILE A 372 6.27 -3.27 16.12
C ILE A 372 7.14 -2.51 15.12
N TRP A 373 6.90 -2.71 13.82
CA TRP A 373 7.63 -2.06 12.73
C TRP A 373 7.19 -0.61 12.49
N GLN A 374 6.06 -0.15 13.06
CA GLN A 374 5.64 1.24 12.93
C GLN A 374 6.61 2.16 13.67
N GLU A 375 7.03 3.21 12.98
CA GLU A 375 7.94 4.23 13.49
C GLU A 375 7.17 5.49 13.89
N ALA A 376 7.71 6.24 14.85
CA ALA A 376 7.12 7.52 15.26
C ALA A 376 7.19 8.53 14.12
N ASN A 377 6.14 9.34 13.95
CA ASN A 377 6.18 10.48 13.05
C ASN A 377 7.08 11.57 13.66
N ILE A 378 8.38 11.51 13.36
CA ILE A 378 9.33 12.56 13.72
C ILE A 378 9.17 13.72 12.74
N THR A 379 8.06 14.47 12.84
CA THR A 379 7.94 15.77 12.20
C THR A 379 8.67 16.81 13.06
N GLY A 380 9.56 17.58 12.44
CA GLY A 380 10.42 18.59 13.09
C GLY A 380 11.92 18.28 13.10
N ILE A 381 12.32 17.08 12.69
CA ILE A 381 13.67 16.85 12.16
C ILE A 381 13.49 16.78 10.65
N THR A 382 14.07 17.72 9.90
CA THR A 382 14.41 17.52 8.49
C THR A 382 15.41 16.36 8.43
N THR A 383 14.89 15.15 8.57
CA THR A 383 15.57 13.98 8.06
C THR A 383 15.51 14.15 6.56
N THR A 384 16.65 14.43 5.93
CA THR A 384 16.83 14.08 4.53
C THR A 384 16.63 12.57 4.46
N LYS A 385 15.38 12.13 4.31
CA LYS A 385 14.99 10.80 3.85
C LYS A 385 15.41 10.69 2.39
N ASP A 386 16.71 10.71 2.18
CA ASP A 386 17.35 10.02 1.10
C ASP A 386 18.10 8.90 1.81
N SER A 387 17.43 7.75 1.96
CA SER A 387 18.05 6.51 2.42
C SER A 387 18.96 5.97 1.32
N ARG A 388 19.97 6.76 0.97
CA ARG A 388 21.27 6.23 0.62
C ARG A 388 22.02 6.16 1.94
N PRO A 389 22.75 5.08 2.27
CA PRO A 389 23.86 5.26 3.19
C PRO A 389 24.67 6.42 2.61
N SER A 390 24.82 7.52 3.35
CA SER A 390 25.66 8.64 2.93
C SER A 390 27.08 8.11 2.86
N THR A 391 27.46 7.58 1.70
CA THR A 391 28.82 7.22 1.38
C THR A 391 29.55 8.53 1.22
N LEU A 392 30.05 9.05 2.34
CA LEU A 392 30.97 10.17 2.37
C LEU A 392 32.17 9.76 1.50
N SER A 393 32.26 10.30 0.28
CA SER A 393 33.28 9.91 -0.69
C SER A 393 34.16 11.10 -1.01
N PHE A 394 35.46 10.85 -1.17
CA PHE A 394 36.43 11.89 -1.47
C PHE A 394 37.51 11.33 -2.40
N LYS A 395 38.11 12.22 -3.18
CA LYS A 395 39.22 11.95 -4.08
C LYS A 395 40.45 12.69 -3.57
N ILE A 396 41.62 12.09 -3.79
CA ILE A 396 42.91 12.72 -3.56
C ILE A 396 43.76 12.52 -4.81
N TYR A 397 44.29 13.62 -5.34
CA TYR A 397 45.17 13.57 -6.51
C TYR A 397 46.18 14.74 -6.48
N PRO A 398 47.41 14.54 -6.98
CA PRO A 398 47.94 13.28 -7.48
C PRO A 398 48.22 12.28 -6.34
N ASN A 399 48.16 10.99 -6.66
CA ASN A 399 48.59 9.91 -5.76
C ASN A 399 49.28 8.83 -6.61
N PRO A 400 50.61 8.63 -6.52
CA PRO A 400 51.53 9.22 -5.53
C PRO A 400 51.69 10.75 -5.65
N ALA A 401 51.96 11.41 -4.52
CA ALA A 401 52.15 12.85 -4.39
C ALA A 401 53.61 13.20 -4.10
N GLU A 402 54.07 14.36 -4.54
CA GLU A 402 55.40 14.89 -4.21
C GLU A 402 55.31 15.94 -3.08
N LYS A 403 54.75 17.11 -3.38
CA LYS A 403 54.68 18.24 -2.44
C LYS A 403 53.28 18.68 -2.08
N THR A 404 52.31 18.49 -2.98
CA THR A 404 50.93 18.90 -2.73
C THR A 404 49.95 17.83 -3.21
N ILE A 405 48.76 17.84 -2.61
CA ILE A 405 47.59 17.10 -3.10
C ILE A 405 46.38 18.01 -3.15
N THR A 406 45.48 17.73 -4.09
CA THR A 406 44.11 18.20 -4.07
C THR A 406 43.24 17.16 -3.41
N PHE A 407 42.57 17.56 -2.34
CA PHE A 407 41.48 16.83 -1.72
C PHE A 407 40.16 17.37 -2.27
N GLU A 408 39.30 16.49 -2.77
CA GLU A 408 37.98 16.84 -3.31
C GLU A 408 36.91 15.97 -2.64
N VAL A 409 35.84 16.59 -2.14
CA VAL A 409 34.75 15.91 -1.44
C VAL A 409 33.44 16.13 -2.18
N GLU A 410 32.73 15.03 -2.45
CA GLU A 410 31.40 15.07 -3.06
C GLU A 410 30.34 15.05 -1.96
N ASP A 411 29.32 15.92 -2.10
CA ASP A 411 28.09 15.90 -1.29
C ASP A 411 28.29 16.03 0.24
N LEU A 412 29.21 16.90 0.70
CA LEU A 412 29.39 17.20 2.12
C LEU A 412 28.24 18.06 2.68
N ILE A 413 27.40 17.48 3.55
CA ILE A 413 26.20 18.15 4.11
C ILE A 413 26.51 18.87 5.44
N THR A 414 27.43 18.33 6.24
CA THR A 414 27.85 18.88 7.55
C THR A 414 29.37 18.92 7.65
N ASN A 415 29.91 19.68 8.60
CA ASN A 415 31.36 19.75 8.79
C ASN A 415 31.95 18.35 9.02
N ALA A 416 33.09 18.08 8.39
CA ALA A 416 33.84 16.84 8.55
C ALA A 416 35.30 17.12 8.90
N TYR A 417 35.95 16.16 9.55
CA TYR A 417 37.38 16.20 9.83
C TYR A 417 38.13 15.34 8.83
N LEU A 418 39.11 15.95 8.16
CA LEU A 418 40.11 15.28 7.36
C LEU A 418 41.36 15.07 8.22
N THR A 419 41.63 13.82 8.56
CA THR A 419 42.75 13.42 9.41
C THR A 419 43.72 12.55 8.63
N MET A 420 45.01 12.82 8.72
CA MET A 420 46.07 12.00 8.12
C MET A 420 46.88 11.31 9.22
N TYR A 421 47.16 10.03 9.01
CA TYR A 421 47.97 9.19 9.89
C TYR A 421 49.18 8.62 9.14
N ASP A 422 50.32 8.53 9.82
CA ASP A 422 51.46 7.75 9.34
C ASP A 422 51.20 6.23 9.46
N ILE A 423 52.13 5.40 8.99
CA ILE A 423 52.02 3.93 9.06
C ILE A 423 51.95 3.37 10.50
N ASN A 424 52.39 4.14 11.50
CA ASN A 424 52.35 3.76 12.90
C ASN A 424 51.05 4.22 13.58
N GLY A 425 50.15 4.88 12.83
CA GLY A 425 48.88 5.41 13.34
C GLY A 425 49.01 6.76 14.04
N LYS A 426 50.15 7.44 13.96
CA LYS A 426 50.32 8.80 14.52
C LYS A 426 49.64 9.82 13.62
N GLU A 427 48.80 10.66 14.22
CA GLU A 427 48.17 11.80 13.54
C GLU A 427 49.24 12.84 13.13
N VAL A 428 49.26 13.18 11.84
CA VAL A 428 50.21 14.16 11.26
C VAL A 428 49.50 15.37 10.66
N LEU A 429 48.18 15.30 10.42
CA LEU A 429 47.35 16.39 9.94
C LEU A 429 45.92 16.20 10.45
N ASN A 430 45.24 17.30 10.82
CA ASN A 430 43.82 17.28 11.15
C ASN A 430 43.17 18.62 10.80
N LEU A 431 42.22 18.61 9.87
CA LEU A 431 41.60 19.80 9.30
C LEU A 431 40.09 19.68 9.32
N LEU A 432 39.42 20.78 9.69
CA LEU A 432 37.99 20.93 9.54
C LEU A 432 37.66 21.31 8.08
N ILE A 433 36.77 20.55 7.44
CA ILE A 433 36.23 20.80 6.11
C ILE A 433 34.77 21.20 6.26
N ASN A 434 34.41 22.36 5.69
CA ASN A 434 33.04 22.88 5.75
C ASN A 434 32.27 22.47 4.47
N PRO A 435 30.93 22.35 4.52
CA PRO A 435 30.08 22.01 3.36
C PRO A 435 30.28 22.88 2.11
N THR A 436 30.74 24.11 2.27
CA THR A 436 30.99 25.04 1.16
C THR A 436 32.32 24.77 0.45
N GLU A 437 33.21 23.97 1.02
CA GLU A 437 34.55 23.70 0.53
C GLU A 437 34.59 22.36 -0.22
N LYS A 438 34.31 22.40 -1.53
CA LYS A 438 34.27 21.20 -2.39
C LYS A 438 35.65 20.61 -2.68
N ALA A 439 36.69 21.46 -2.69
CA ALA A 439 38.06 21.04 -2.93
C ALA A 439 39.03 21.93 -2.13
N ARG A 440 40.15 21.34 -1.72
CA ARG A 440 41.22 22.01 -0.96
C ARG A 440 42.58 21.46 -1.36
N GLU A 441 43.54 22.35 -1.59
CA GLU A 441 44.94 21.96 -1.78
C GLU A 441 45.63 21.85 -0.41
N LEU A 442 46.43 20.79 -0.24
CA LEU A 442 47.19 20.51 0.97
C LEU A 442 48.67 20.43 0.64
N ASP A 443 49.48 21.18 1.40
CA ASP A 443 50.94 21.11 1.35
C ASP A 443 51.43 19.95 2.24
N LEU A 444 52.26 19.10 1.64
CA LEU A 444 52.86 17.91 2.22
C LEU A 444 54.38 18.06 2.41
N SER A 445 54.97 19.21 2.07
CA SER A 445 56.43 19.42 2.06
C SER A 445 57.12 19.18 3.41
N GLY A 446 56.36 19.15 4.52
CA GLY A 446 56.85 18.86 5.86
C GLY A 446 56.79 17.38 6.28
N LEU A 447 56.31 16.48 5.41
CA LEU A 447 56.13 15.05 5.70
C LEU A 447 57.21 14.22 4.99
N SER A 448 57.67 13.16 5.65
CA SER A 448 58.63 12.22 5.06
C SER A 448 57.99 11.37 3.96
N GLU A 449 58.78 10.96 2.97
CA GLU A 449 58.38 9.97 1.96
C GLU A 449 57.84 8.69 2.63
N GLY A 450 56.73 8.15 2.11
CA GLY A 450 56.09 6.98 2.72
C GLY A 450 54.59 6.84 2.43
N LEU A 451 53.97 5.84 3.08
CA LEU A 451 52.54 5.57 2.98
C LEU A 451 51.79 6.24 4.14
N TYR A 452 50.69 6.90 3.84
CA TYR A 452 49.82 7.57 4.80
C TYR A 452 48.38 7.11 4.62
N MET A 453 47.62 7.14 5.71
CA MET A 453 46.18 6.88 5.72
C MET A 453 45.45 8.21 5.92
N ILE A 454 44.62 8.59 4.96
CA ILE A 454 43.77 9.77 5.05
C ILE A 454 42.35 9.31 5.34
N LYS A 455 41.76 9.90 6.36
CA LYS A 455 40.42 9.60 6.84
C LYS A 455 39.58 10.86 6.83
N LEU A 456 38.42 10.79 6.20
CA LEU A 456 37.38 11.81 6.30
C LEU A 456 36.27 11.28 7.21
N ALA A 457 35.94 12.02 8.26
CA ALA A 457 34.91 11.63 9.24
C ALA A 457 33.93 12.78 9.52
N GLY A 458 32.65 12.54 9.26
CA GLY A 458 31.53 13.41 9.65
C GLY A 458 30.67 12.77 10.75
N ASN A 459 29.55 13.41 11.09
CA ASN A 459 28.69 13.03 12.24
C ASN A 459 28.33 11.54 12.28
N ASN A 460 28.10 10.87 11.14
CA ASN A 460 27.70 9.45 11.08
C ASN A 460 28.37 8.63 9.96
N ALA A 461 29.33 9.17 9.22
CA ALA A 461 29.98 8.51 8.08
C ALA A 461 31.50 8.68 8.11
N LYS A 462 32.23 7.65 7.65
CA LYS A 462 33.69 7.64 7.58
C LYS A 462 34.13 7.07 6.25
N SER A 463 35.16 7.66 5.67
CA SER A 463 35.84 7.14 4.49
C SER A 463 37.35 7.24 4.66
N ILE A 464 38.07 6.31 4.06
CA ILE A 464 39.51 6.16 4.22
C ILE A 464 40.14 5.92 2.85
N ALA A 465 41.24 6.61 2.58
CA ALA A 465 42.06 6.43 1.40
C ALA A 465 43.54 6.32 1.78
N LYS A 466 44.32 5.63 0.95
CA LYS A 466 45.78 5.56 1.07
C LYS A 466 46.41 6.66 0.23
N LEU A 467 47.39 7.36 0.78
CA LEU A 467 48.23 8.32 0.07
C LEU A 467 49.69 7.84 0.09
N MET A 468 50.36 7.87 -1.04
CA MET A 468 51.80 7.65 -1.13
C MET A 468 52.49 8.99 -1.38
N ILE A 469 53.45 9.36 -0.53
CA ILE A 469 54.33 10.52 -0.70
C ILE A 469 55.69 10.02 -1.20
N ARG A 470 56.21 10.65 -2.27
CA ARG A 470 57.48 10.33 -2.92
C ARG A 470 58.46 11.49 -2.92
#